data_AF-A0A9X9PZ52-F1
#
_entry.id   AF-A0A9X9PZ52-F1
#
_cell.length_a   1.000
_cell.length_b   1.000
_cell.length_c   1.000
_cell.angle_alpha   90.00
_cell.angle_beta   90.00
_cell.angle_gamma   90.00
#
_symmetry.space_group_name_H-M   'P 1'
#
loop_
_entity.id
_entity.type
_entity.pdbx_description
1 polymer ?
#
loop_
_entity_poly.entity_id
_entity_poly.type
_entity_poly.pdbx_seq_one_letter_code
_entity_poly.pdbx_strand_id
1 'polypeptide(L)'
;MKPGFYHGHVSYLDFAKFGVKKKPIYINVIRDPIERLVSYYYFLRFGDDYRPGLRRRKQGDKKTFDECVAEGGSDCAPEKLWLQIPFFCGHSSECWNVGSRWAMDQAKYNLINEYFLVGVTEELEDFIMLLEAALPRFFRGATELYRTGKKSHLRKTTEKKLPTKQTIAKLQQSDIWKMENEFYEFALEQFQFIRAHAVREKDGDLYILAQNFFYEKIYPKSN
;
A
#
# COMPACT_ATOMS: atom_id res chain seq x y z
N MET A 1 27.00 -9.88 -8.80
CA MET A 1 26.33 -8.95 -7.86
C MET A 1 25.00 -9.57 -7.43
N LYS A 2 24.73 -9.69 -6.12
CA LYS A 2 23.42 -10.18 -5.63
C LYS A 2 22.41 -9.01 -5.66
N PRO A 3 21.13 -9.25 -5.98
CA PRO A 3 20.13 -8.19 -5.95
C PRO A 3 19.85 -7.76 -4.49
N GLY A 4 19.44 -6.51 -4.28
CA GLY A 4 19.13 -5.95 -2.96
C GLY A 4 17.66 -5.57 -2.84
N PHE A 5 17.11 -5.68 -1.62
CA PHE A 5 15.75 -5.26 -1.28
C PHE A 5 15.83 -4.18 -0.20
N TYR A 6 15.47 -2.95 -0.55
CA TYR A 6 15.52 -1.80 0.35
C TYR A 6 14.09 -1.43 0.77
N HIS A 7 13.84 -1.24 2.05
CA HIS A 7 12.52 -0.88 2.59
C HIS A 7 12.66 0.18 3.68
N GLY A 8 11.65 1.05 3.82
CA GLY A 8 11.64 2.11 4.81
C GLY A 8 10.48 3.08 4.63
N HIS A 9 10.28 3.95 5.63
CA HIS A 9 9.28 5.02 5.56
C HIS A 9 9.86 6.22 4.81
N VAL A 10 9.92 6.11 3.47
CA VAL A 10 10.43 7.15 2.57
C VAL A 10 9.43 7.31 1.44
N SER A 11 9.03 8.55 1.13
CA SER A 11 8.18 8.84 -0.02
C SER A 11 8.88 8.48 -1.35
N TYR A 12 8.12 8.36 -2.43
CA TYR A 12 8.65 8.10 -3.77
C TYR A 12 9.80 9.05 -4.11
N LEU A 13 10.91 8.48 -4.58
CA LEU A 13 12.08 9.20 -5.03
C LEU A 13 12.30 8.88 -6.51
N ASP A 14 12.27 9.91 -7.33
CA ASP A 14 12.50 9.76 -8.76
C ASP A 14 14.00 9.63 -9.05
N PHE A 15 14.45 8.39 -9.26
CA PHE A 15 15.82 8.08 -9.62
C PHE A 15 16.23 8.61 -11.00
N ALA A 16 15.28 8.92 -11.90
CA ALA A 16 15.59 9.45 -13.23
C ALA A 16 16.27 10.82 -13.16
N LYS A 17 15.93 11.62 -12.14
CA LYS A 17 16.54 12.94 -11.88
C LYS A 17 18.04 12.88 -11.59
N PHE A 18 18.57 11.72 -11.24
CA PHE A 18 19.97 11.53 -10.84
C PHE A 18 20.84 10.91 -11.95
N GLY A 19 20.32 10.77 -13.17
CA GLY A 19 21.09 10.25 -14.31
C GLY A 19 21.57 8.80 -14.12
N VAL A 20 20.83 8.00 -13.36
CA VAL A 20 21.21 6.60 -13.10
C VAL A 20 21.07 5.76 -14.36
N LYS A 21 21.99 4.81 -14.55
CA LYS A 21 21.95 3.89 -15.69
C LYS A 21 20.77 2.91 -15.62
N LYS A 22 20.30 2.58 -14.42
CA LYS A 22 19.22 1.64 -14.18
C LYS A 22 18.39 2.10 -12.99
N LYS A 23 17.09 2.30 -13.21
CA LYS A 23 16.13 2.62 -12.14
C LYS A 23 15.93 1.40 -11.22
N PRO A 24 15.70 1.59 -9.91
CA PRO A 24 15.21 0.52 -9.05
C PRO A 24 13.77 0.14 -9.43
N ILE A 25 13.34 -1.02 -8.95
CA ILE A 25 11.94 -1.47 -9.06
C ILE A 25 11.22 -1.02 -7.79
N TYR A 26 10.15 -0.24 -7.96
CA TYR A 26 9.27 0.15 -6.86
C TYR A 26 8.09 -0.80 -6.73
N ILE A 27 7.80 -1.24 -5.51
CA ILE A 27 6.55 -1.93 -5.16
C ILE A 27 6.01 -1.30 -3.88
N ASN A 28 4.72 -1.42 -3.63
CA ASN A 28 4.14 -0.95 -2.37
C ASN A 28 2.86 -1.70 -2.01
N VAL A 29 2.39 -1.51 -0.78
CA VAL A 29 1.07 -1.96 -0.33
C VAL A 29 0.40 -0.82 0.41
N ILE A 30 -0.83 -0.50 0.03
CA ILE A 30 -1.64 0.54 0.69
C ILE A 30 -2.85 -0.08 1.41
N ARG A 31 -3.61 0.76 2.10
CA ARG A 31 -4.80 0.33 2.86
C ARG A 31 -5.87 1.41 2.82
N ASP A 32 -7.12 1.04 3.09
CA ASP A 32 -8.20 2.00 3.35
C ASP A 32 -7.71 3.14 4.28
N PRO A 33 -7.89 4.42 3.90
CA PRO A 33 -7.34 5.55 4.64
C PRO A 33 -7.81 5.63 6.09
N ILE A 34 -9.09 5.31 6.37
CA ILE A 34 -9.66 5.37 7.72
C ILE A 34 -9.12 4.21 8.55
N GLU A 35 -9.15 2.98 8.04
CA GLU A 35 -8.64 1.81 8.75
C GLU A 35 -7.16 1.93 9.07
N ARG A 36 -6.37 2.49 8.14
CA ARG A 36 -4.96 2.80 8.36
C ARG A 36 -4.79 3.80 9.50
N LEU A 37 -5.56 4.90 9.49
CA LEU A 37 -5.49 5.91 10.54
C LEU A 37 -5.92 5.35 11.90
N VAL A 38 -7.00 4.57 11.96
CA VAL A 38 -7.48 3.88 13.16
C VAL A 38 -6.41 2.93 13.70
N SER A 39 -5.79 2.13 12.84
CA SER A 39 -4.70 1.23 13.24
C SER A 39 -3.52 2.01 13.82
N TYR A 40 -3.13 3.12 13.18
CA TYR A 40 -2.06 3.98 13.68
C TYR A 40 -2.40 4.66 15.01
N TYR A 41 -3.64 5.13 15.17
CA TYR A 41 -4.14 5.78 16.39
C TYR A 41 -4.00 4.87 17.60
N TYR A 42 -4.44 3.62 17.48
CA TYR A 42 -4.38 2.64 18.56
C TYR A 42 -2.98 2.07 18.74
N PHE A 43 -2.20 1.93 17.67
CA PHE A 43 -0.79 1.56 17.76
C PHE A 43 0.00 2.52 18.66
N LEU A 44 -0.22 3.83 18.56
CA LEU A 44 0.46 4.80 19.42
C LEU A 44 0.09 4.71 20.91
N ARG A 45 -1.06 4.08 21.24
CA ARG A 45 -1.61 3.95 22.61
C ARG A 45 -1.31 2.60 23.24
N PHE A 46 -1.36 1.54 22.45
CA PHE A 46 -1.30 0.16 22.95
C PHE A 46 -0.11 -0.64 22.42
N GLY A 47 0.57 -0.14 21.38
CA GLY A 47 1.73 -0.82 20.81
C GLY A 47 1.36 -1.94 19.84
N ASP A 48 2.29 -2.88 19.70
CA ASP A 48 2.19 -4.02 18.81
C ASP A 48 2.70 -5.30 19.48
N ASP A 49 2.28 -6.44 18.97
CA ASP A 49 2.68 -7.77 19.45
C ASP A 49 4.10 -8.20 19.01
N TYR A 50 4.74 -7.44 18.11
CA TYR A 50 6.05 -7.79 17.55
C TYR A 50 7.21 -7.29 18.43
N ARG A 51 7.05 -6.12 19.05
CA ARG A 51 7.98 -5.51 20.01
C ARG A 51 7.21 -4.96 21.22
N PRO A 52 6.60 -5.83 22.04
CA PRO A 52 5.71 -5.42 23.13
C PRO A 52 6.41 -4.65 24.26
N GLY A 53 7.72 -4.84 24.43
CA GLY A 53 8.51 -4.12 25.45
C GLY A 53 8.74 -2.63 25.15
N LEU A 54 8.42 -2.16 23.96
CA LEU A 54 8.61 -0.74 23.61
C LEU A 54 7.40 0.10 24.00
N ARG A 55 7.63 1.07 24.88
CA ARG A 55 6.64 2.09 25.18
C ARG A 55 6.43 3.02 23.99
N ARG A 56 5.17 3.21 23.62
CA ARG A 56 4.78 4.10 22.52
C ARG A 56 4.53 5.51 23.02
N ARG A 57 4.64 6.48 22.11
CA ARG A 57 4.62 7.92 22.44
C ARG A 57 3.37 8.35 23.21
N LYS A 58 2.22 7.71 22.96
CA LYS A 58 0.94 8.05 23.60
C LYS A 58 0.40 6.92 24.47
N GLN A 59 1.28 6.06 24.98
CA GLN A 59 0.86 4.96 25.83
C GLN A 59 0.22 5.47 27.12
N GLY A 60 -0.92 4.88 27.49
CA GLY A 60 -1.72 5.28 28.65
C GLY A 60 -2.87 6.23 28.33
N ASP A 61 -2.92 6.80 27.12
CA ASP A 61 -4.13 7.48 26.63
C ASP A 61 -5.22 6.43 26.32
N LYS A 62 -6.30 6.47 27.09
CA LYS A 62 -7.44 5.55 27.00
C LYS A 62 -8.54 6.05 26.08
N LYS A 63 -8.43 7.27 25.54
CA LYS A 63 -9.45 7.88 24.70
C LYS A 63 -9.64 7.05 23.44
N THR A 64 -10.88 6.68 23.16
CA THR A 64 -11.21 5.92 21.95
C THR A 64 -11.10 6.79 20.70
N PHE A 65 -10.99 6.17 19.52
CA PHE A 65 -10.95 6.90 18.27
C PHE A 65 -12.25 7.70 18.04
N ASP A 66 -13.40 7.13 18.37
CA ASP A 66 -14.71 7.79 18.30
C ASP A 66 -14.79 9.02 19.20
N GLU A 67 -14.36 8.90 20.46
CA GLU A 67 -14.27 10.04 21.40
C GLU A 67 -13.35 11.14 20.86
N CYS A 68 -12.19 10.75 20.33
CA CYS A 68 -11.26 11.70 19.71
C CYS A 68 -11.94 12.47 18.57
N VAL A 69 -12.64 11.78 17.67
CA VAL A 69 -13.31 12.42 16.52
C VAL A 69 -14.47 13.29 16.96
N ALA A 70 -15.24 12.88 17.98
CA ALA A 70 -16.32 13.67 18.55
C ALA A 70 -15.81 15.00 19.12
N GLU A 71 -14.69 14.96 19.84
CA GLU A 71 -14.07 16.12 20.50
C GLU A 71 -13.15 16.96 19.59
N GLY A 72 -12.90 16.54 18.35
CA GLY A 72 -12.01 17.24 17.43
C GLY A 72 -10.52 17.11 17.79
N GLY A 73 -10.10 15.93 18.28
CA GLY A 73 -8.72 15.67 18.67
C GLY A 73 -7.73 15.65 17.50
N SER A 74 -6.49 16.05 17.75
CA SER A 74 -5.47 16.24 16.70
C SER A 74 -4.91 14.96 16.07
N ASP A 75 -5.01 13.80 16.74
CA ASP A 75 -4.55 12.51 16.21
C ASP A 75 -5.54 11.87 15.23
N CYS A 76 -6.79 12.29 15.28
CA CYS A 76 -7.91 11.75 14.50
C CYS A 76 -8.53 12.82 13.57
N ALA A 77 -7.89 14.00 13.49
CA ALA A 77 -8.29 15.06 12.59
C ALA A 77 -8.15 14.63 11.12
N PRO A 78 -9.01 15.10 10.19
CA PRO A 78 -9.00 14.63 8.81
C PRO A 78 -7.67 14.80 8.08
N GLU A 79 -6.85 15.79 8.45
CA GLU A 79 -5.51 16.02 7.89
C GLU A 79 -4.56 14.85 8.16
N LYS A 80 -4.85 13.99 9.16
CA LYS A 80 -4.07 12.77 9.44
C LYS A 80 -4.36 11.62 8.49
N LEU A 81 -5.41 11.73 7.67
CA LEU A 81 -5.65 10.81 6.56
C LEU A 81 -4.61 11.00 5.46
N TRP A 82 -4.20 12.26 5.20
CA TRP A 82 -3.22 12.65 4.18
C TRP A 82 -1.83 12.06 4.47
N LEU A 83 -1.55 10.91 3.86
CA LEU A 83 -0.30 10.19 4.03
C LEU A 83 0.06 9.36 2.81
N GLN A 84 -0.89 8.58 2.27
CA GLN A 84 -0.58 7.67 1.17
C GLN A 84 -0.35 8.48 -0.11
N ILE A 85 -1.17 9.52 -0.36
CA ILE A 85 -0.95 10.42 -1.50
C ILE A 85 0.47 11.02 -1.48
N PRO A 86 0.95 11.70 -0.41
CA PRO A 86 2.34 12.18 -0.32
C PRO A 86 3.40 11.10 -0.54
N PHE A 87 3.18 9.89 -0.04
CA PHE A 87 4.13 8.78 -0.18
C PHE A 87 4.31 8.37 -1.64
N PHE A 88 3.28 8.47 -2.48
CA PHE A 88 3.39 8.20 -3.91
C PHE A 88 3.72 9.44 -4.74
N CYS A 89 3.23 10.62 -4.35
CA CYS A 89 3.55 11.89 -5.00
C CYS A 89 5.05 12.20 -4.91
N GLY A 90 5.67 11.92 -3.76
CA GLY A 90 7.12 11.95 -3.59
C GLY A 90 7.64 13.16 -2.82
N HIS A 91 8.80 13.68 -3.23
CA HIS A 91 9.57 14.70 -2.50
C HIS A 91 9.30 16.14 -2.96
N SER A 92 8.33 16.36 -3.86
CA SER A 92 7.94 17.72 -4.26
C SER A 92 7.21 18.43 -3.10
N SER A 93 7.41 19.74 -2.95
CA SER A 93 6.77 20.52 -1.88
C SER A 93 5.24 20.40 -1.89
N GLU A 94 4.65 20.47 -3.08
CA GLU A 94 3.21 20.40 -3.30
C GLU A 94 2.60 19.06 -2.82
N CYS A 95 3.38 17.97 -2.78
CA CYS A 95 2.92 16.67 -2.25
C CYS A 95 2.48 16.75 -0.78
N TRP A 96 3.08 17.67 -0.02
CA TRP A 96 2.86 17.82 1.41
C TRP A 96 1.89 18.96 1.75
N ASN A 97 1.33 19.63 0.73
CA ASN A 97 0.21 20.52 0.88
C ASN A 97 -1.07 19.67 1.00
N VAL A 98 -1.60 19.58 2.22
CA VAL A 98 -2.75 18.75 2.56
C VAL A 98 -3.96 19.14 1.70
N GLY A 99 -4.53 18.17 0.97
CA GLY A 99 -5.67 18.40 0.08
C GLY A 99 -5.30 18.96 -1.29
N SER A 100 -4.02 18.98 -1.68
CA SER A 100 -3.60 19.43 -3.00
C SER A 100 -4.08 18.48 -4.11
N ARG A 101 -4.87 19.00 -5.07
CA ARG A 101 -5.32 18.21 -6.22
C ARG A 101 -4.15 17.79 -7.11
N TRP A 102 -3.16 18.68 -7.28
CA TRP A 102 -1.94 18.36 -8.01
C TRP A 102 -1.20 17.17 -7.40
N ALA A 103 -1.09 17.13 -6.07
CA ALA A 103 -0.41 16.03 -5.38
C ALA A 103 -1.09 14.68 -5.62
N MET A 104 -2.42 14.68 -5.63
CA MET A 104 -3.23 13.51 -5.92
C MET A 104 -3.05 13.02 -7.35
N ASP A 105 -3.12 13.92 -8.34
CA ASP A 105 -2.93 13.57 -9.74
C ASP A 105 -1.50 13.05 -9.99
N GLN A 106 -0.49 13.68 -9.36
CA GLN A 106 0.89 13.21 -9.42
C GLN A 106 1.09 11.85 -8.72
N ALA A 107 0.41 11.59 -7.61
CA ALA A 107 0.46 10.30 -6.94
C ALA A 107 -0.09 9.18 -7.83
N LYS A 108 -1.24 9.40 -8.49
CA LYS A 108 -1.80 8.45 -9.47
C LYS A 108 -0.85 8.25 -10.64
N TYR A 109 -0.28 9.33 -11.19
CA TYR A 109 0.70 9.26 -12.25
C TYR A 109 1.92 8.41 -11.86
N ASN A 110 2.50 8.65 -10.69
CA ASN A 110 3.66 7.90 -10.23
C ASN A 110 3.31 6.43 -9.99
N LEU A 111 2.13 6.13 -9.42
CA LEU A 111 1.66 4.76 -9.22
C LEU A 111 1.65 3.98 -10.55
N ILE A 112 1.12 4.56 -11.62
CA ILE A 112 1.03 3.89 -12.92
C ILE A 112 2.38 3.79 -13.63
N ASN A 113 3.17 4.87 -13.59
CA ASN A 113 4.36 4.98 -14.45
C ASN A 113 5.65 4.47 -13.78
N GLU A 114 5.71 4.43 -12.45
CA GLU A 114 6.96 4.24 -11.72
C GLU A 114 6.92 3.03 -10.76
N TYR A 115 5.74 2.61 -10.31
CA TYR A 115 5.58 1.41 -9.50
C TYR A 115 5.33 0.20 -10.38
N PHE A 116 6.07 -0.87 -10.11
CA PHE A 116 5.92 -2.16 -10.77
C PHE A 116 4.62 -2.86 -10.37
N LEU A 117 4.30 -2.85 -9.08
CA LEU A 117 3.03 -3.37 -8.56
C LEU A 117 2.72 -2.69 -7.23
N VAL A 118 1.46 -2.28 -7.06
CA VAL A 118 0.92 -1.78 -5.80
C VAL A 118 -0.24 -2.67 -5.41
N GLY A 119 -0.15 -3.31 -4.25
CA GLY A 119 -1.23 -4.12 -3.68
C GLY A 119 -2.01 -3.35 -2.62
N VAL A 120 -3.04 -3.99 -2.10
CA VAL A 120 -3.77 -3.53 -0.90
C VAL A 120 -3.59 -4.53 0.24
N THR A 121 -3.68 -4.04 1.48
CA THR A 121 -3.40 -4.84 2.70
C THR A 121 -4.38 -6.02 2.83
N GLU A 122 -5.61 -5.82 2.39
CA GLU A 122 -6.72 -6.76 2.46
C GLU A 122 -6.58 -7.90 1.43
N GLU A 123 -5.78 -7.70 0.37
CA GLU A 123 -5.51 -8.66 -0.70
C GLU A 123 -4.01 -9.02 -0.77
N LEU A 124 -3.33 -9.03 0.39
CA LEU A 124 -1.87 -9.21 0.48
C LEU A 124 -1.38 -10.56 -0.06
N GLU A 125 -2.19 -11.62 0.06
CA GLU A 125 -1.85 -12.94 -0.47
C GLU A 125 -1.71 -12.93 -1.99
N ASP A 126 -2.67 -12.35 -2.69
CA ASP A 126 -2.66 -12.23 -4.14
C ASP A 126 -1.51 -11.34 -4.62
N PHE A 127 -1.21 -10.28 -3.86
CA PHE A 127 -0.05 -9.42 -4.15
C PHE A 127 1.25 -10.22 -4.07
N ILE A 128 1.43 -11.05 -3.04
CA ILE A 128 2.61 -11.92 -2.89
C ILE A 128 2.69 -12.93 -4.05
N MET A 129 1.57 -13.55 -4.42
CA MET A 129 1.50 -14.52 -5.52
C MET A 129 1.92 -13.90 -6.86
N LEU A 130 1.44 -12.70 -7.18
CA LEU A 130 1.83 -12.00 -8.42
C LEU A 130 3.31 -11.61 -8.41
N LEU A 131 3.86 -11.18 -7.27
CA LEU A 131 5.29 -10.90 -7.14
C LEU A 131 6.16 -12.15 -7.25
N GLU A 132 5.70 -13.29 -6.74
CA GLU A 132 6.37 -14.58 -6.91
C GLU A 132 6.47 -14.99 -8.37
N ALA A 133 5.39 -14.80 -9.14
CA ALA A 133 5.37 -15.08 -10.57
C ALA A 133 6.28 -14.14 -11.36
N ALA A 134 6.21 -12.82 -11.09
CA ALA A 134 6.86 -11.82 -11.92
C ALA A 134 8.31 -11.50 -11.49
N LEU A 135 8.64 -11.63 -10.21
CA LEU A 135 9.97 -11.38 -9.63
C LEU A 135 10.48 -12.58 -8.81
N PRO A 136 10.55 -13.80 -9.40
CA PRO A 136 10.87 -15.04 -8.67
C PRO A 136 12.28 -15.05 -8.06
N ARG A 137 13.19 -14.19 -8.55
CA ARG A 137 14.53 -14.07 -7.95
C ARG A 137 14.48 -13.57 -6.50
N PHE A 138 13.45 -12.81 -6.13
CA PHE A 138 13.22 -12.34 -4.77
C PHE A 138 12.16 -13.17 -4.04
N PHE A 139 11.07 -13.54 -4.73
CA PHE A 139 9.84 -14.01 -4.08
C PHE A 139 9.52 -15.49 -4.32
N ARG A 140 10.43 -16.29 -4.90
CA ARG A 140 10.20 -17.74 -5.02
C ARG A 140 9.97 -18.38 -3.65
N GLY A 141 8.85 -19.08 -3.51
CA GLY A 141 8.37 -19.70 -2.27
C GLY A 141 7.64 -18.76 -1.31
N ALA A 142 7.40 -17.50 -1.70
CA ALA A 142 6.79 -16.51 -0.81
C ALA A 142 5.32 -16.81 -0.51
N THR A 143 4.56 -17.29 -1.51
CA THR A 143 3.14 -17.64 -1.35
C THR A 143 2.98 -18.79 -0.36
N GLU A 144 3.78 -19.83 -0.52
CA GLU A 144 3.80 -20.98 0.39
C GLU A 144 4.17 -20.55 1.81
N LEU A 145 5.24 -19.75 1.96
CA LEU A 145 5.67 -19.23 3.25
C LEU A 145 4.59 -18.36 3.91
N TYR A 146 3.81 -17.60 3.14
CA TYR A 146 2.70 -16.81 3.66
C TYR A 146 1.53 -17.68 4.11
N ARG A 147 1.18 -18.74 3.37
CA ARG A 147 0.06 -19.63 3.70
C ARG A 147 0.34 -20.53 4.90
N THR A 148 1.53 -21.12 4.98
CA THR A 148 1.86 -22.13 6.00
C THR A 148 2.75 -21.58 7.13
N GLY A 149 3.28 -20.38 6.97
CA GLY A 149 4.11 -19.73 7.97
C GLY A 149 3.33 -19.23 9.19
N LYS A 150 4.02 -19.14 10.33
CA LYS A 150 3.47 -18.54 11.56
C LYS A 150 3.65 -17.01 11.62
N LYS A 151 4.26 -16.41 10.58
CA LYS A 151 4.70 -15.01 10.53
C LYS A 151 3.99 -14.19 9.44
N SER A 152 2.79 -14.62 9.04
CA SER A 152 2.02 -13.98 7.96
C SER A 152 1.29 -12.72 8.41
N HIS A 153 0.96 -12.64 9.72
CA HIS A 153 0.32 -11.48 10.33
C HIS A 153 1.13 -10.97 11.53
N LEU A 154 2.25 -10.33 11.24
CA LEU A 154 3.10 -9.70 12.26
C LEU A 154 2.59 -8.30 12.63
N ARG A 155 3.00 -7.83 13.82
CA ARG A 155 2.81 -6.44 14.27
C ARG A 155 1.33 -6.05 14.34
N LYS A 156 0.51 -6.92 14.92
CA LYS A 156 -0.89 -6.59 15.19
C LYS A 156 -0.94 -5.55 16.31
N THR A 157 -1.79 -4.54 16.12
CA THR A 157 -2.12 -3.59 17.20
C THR A 157 -2.81 -4.36 18.33
N THR A 158 -2.26 -4.29 19.53
CA THR A 158 -2.66 -5.14 20.67
C THR A 158 -4.13 -4.95 21.05
N GLU A 159 -4.60 -3.70 21.06
CA GLU A 159 -5.99 -3.35 21.32
C GLU A 159 -6.47 -2.40 20.23
N LYS A 160 -7.59 -2.73 19.59
CA LYS A 160 -8.22 -1.92 18.55
C LYS A 160 -9.73 -1.95 18.74
N LYS A 161 -10.37 -0.79 18.77
CA LYS A 161 -11.84 -0.68 18.71
C LYS A 161 -12.22 -0.18 17.33
N LEU A 162 -13.16 -0.86 16.67
CA LEU A 162 -13.65 -0.42 15.38
C LEU A 162 -14.43 0.91 15.55
N PRO A 163 -14.24 1.88 14.63
CA PRO A 163 -14.99 3.13 14.67
C PRO A 163 -16.48 2.88 14.42
N THR A 164 -17.32 3.71 15.02
CA THR A 164 -18.76 3.71 14.78
C THR A 164 -19.08 4.19 13.37
N LYS A 165 -20.26 3.79 12.84
CA LYS A 165 -20.77 4.28 11.55
C LYS A 165 -20.87 5.81 11.51
N GLN A 166 -21.21 6.43 12.63
CA GLN A 166 -21.29 7.89 12.76
C GLN A 166 -19.92 8.55 12.63
N THR A 167 -18.89 8.00 13.29
CA THR A 167 -17.50 8.48 13.17
C THR A 167 -16.98 8.35 11.76
N ILE A 168 -17.22 7.20 11.11
CA ILE A 168 -16.86 6.99 9.70
C ILE A 168 -17.54 8.04 8.83
N ALA A 169 -18.88 8.17 8.93
CA ALA A 169 -19.64 9.14 8.14
C ALA A 169 -19.16 10.58 8.35
N LYS A 170 -18.77 10.95 9.58
CA LYS A 170 -18.20 12.28 9.88
C LYS A 170 -16.86 12.50 9.18
N LEU A 171 -15.96 11.51 9.18
CA LEU A 171 -14.69 11.61 8.45
C LEU A 171 -14.90 11.64 6.94
N GLN A 172 -15.88 10.91 6.43
CA GLN A 172 -16.21 10.85 5.01
C GLN A 172 -16.72 12.17 4.42
N GLN A 173 -17.15 13.12 5.26
CA GLN A 173 -17.52 14.46 4.81
C GLN A 173 -16.31 15.31 4.40
N SER A 174 -15.11 15.00 4.91
CA SER A 174 -13.89 15.75 4.63
C SER A 174 -13.39 15.53 3.20
N ASP A 175 -12.98 16.61 2.54
CA ASP A 175 -12.36 16.52 1.21
C ASP A 175 -11.03 15.77 1.24
N ILE A 176 -10.31 15.81 2.37
CA ILE A 176 -9.06 15.04 2.55
C ILE A 176 -9.34 13.53 2.49
N TRP A 177 -10.43 13.09 3.13
CA TRP A 177 -10.86 11.69 3.03
C TRP A 177 -11.23 11.34 1.60
N LYS A 178 -12.04 12.17 0.92
CA LYS A 178 -12.48 11.90 -0.46
C LYS A 178 -11.29 11.68 -1.40
N MET A 179 -10.26 12.52 -1.28
CA MET A 179 -9.05 12.42 -2.10
C MET A 179 -8.23 11.17 -1.79
N GLU A 180 -7.93 10.90 -0.51
CA GLU A 180 -7.22 9.69 -0.10
C GLU A 180 -7.98 8.41 -0.47
N ASN A 181 -9.32 8.44 -0.37
CA ASN A 181 -10.17 7.32 -0.76
C ASN A 181 -10.16 7.12 -2.29
N GLU A 182 -10.31 8.20 -3.08
CA GLU A 182 -10.22 8.11 -4.54
C GLU A 182 -8.85 7.59 -5.00
N PHE A 183 -7.76 7.92 -4.29
CA PHE A 183 -6.45 7.34 -4.56
C PHE A 183 -6.37 5.84 -4.19
N TYR A 184 -6.95 5.45 -3.05
CA TYR A 184 -7.02 4.06 -2.63
C TYR A 184 -7.82 3.21 -3.63
N GLU A 185 -9.03 3.64 -4.00
CA GLU A 185 -9.89 2.95 -4.97
C GLU A 185 -9.21 2.84 -6.34
N PHE A 186 -8.52 3.90 -6.79
CA PHE A 186 -7.75 3.86 -8.03
C PHE A 186 -6.66 2.79 -8.01
N ALA A 187 -5.91 2.68 -6.91
CA ALA A 187 -4.87 1.67 -6.76
C ALA A 187 -5.46 0.25 -6.64
N LEU A 188 -6.59 0.11 -5.94
CA LEU A 188 -7.32 -1.15 -5.81
C LEU A 188 -7.82 -1.63 -7.18
N GLU A 189 -8.48 -0.76 -7.94
CA GLU A 189 -8.96 -1.05 -9.29
C GLU A 189 -7.80 -1.48 -10.20
N GLN A 190 -6.67 -0.75 -10.16
CA GLN A 190 -5.47 -1.11 -10.90
C GLN A 190 -4.91 -2.48 -10.49
N PHE A 191 -4.87 -2.77 -9.19
CA PHE A 191 -4.39 -4.06 -8.69
C PHE A 191 -5.30 -5.22 -9.12
N GLN A 192 -6.62 -5.04 -8.98
CA GLN A 192 -7.62 -6.04 -9.38
C GLN A 192 -7.59 -6.26 -10.89
N PHE A 193 -7.40 -5.20 -11.69
CA PHE A 193 -7.20 -5.30 -13.14
C PHE A 193 -5.98 -6.14 -13.49
N ILE A 194 -4.83 -5.88 -12.86
CA ILE A 194 -3.60 -6.66 -13.08
C ILE A 194 -3.83 -8.13 -12.68
N ARG A 195 -4.43 -8.39 -11.52
CA ARG A 195 -4.74 -9.75 -11.07
C ARG A 195 -5.62 -10.46 -12.09
N ALA A 196 -6.73 -9.86 -12.51
CA ALA A 196 -7.68 -10.44 -13.46
C ALA A 196 -7.04 -10.82 -14.81
N HIS A 197 -6.00 -10.09 -15.25
CA HIS A 197 -5.28 -10.37 -16.49
C HIS A 197 -4.05 -11.28 -16.31
N ALA A 198 -3.67 -11.60 -15.08
CA ALA A 198 -2.50 -12.41 -14.77
C ALA A 198 -2.85 -13.85 -14.32
N VAL A 199 -4.09 -14.08 -13.89
CA VAL A 199 -4.52 -15.37 -13.33
C VAL A 199 -5.79 -15.90 -13.98
N ARG A 200 -6.01 -17.20 -13.82
CA ARG A 200 -7.31 -17.85 -14.05
C ARG A 200 -7.78 -18.48 -12.75
N GLU A 201 -9.08 -18.46 -12.52
CA GLU A 201 -9.70 -19.16 -11.40
C GLU A 201 -10.13 -20.57 -11.83
N LYS A 202 -9.84 -21.57 -11.00
CA LYS A 202 -10.33 -22.93 -11.18
C LYS A 202 -10.58 -23.54 -9.80
N ASP A 203 -11.80 -24.03 -9.58
CA ASP A 203 -12.23 -24.65 -8.32
C ASP A 203 -12.03 -23.75 -7.07
N GLY A 204 -12.09 -22.42 -7.24
CA GLY A 204 -11.88 -21.43 -6.19
C GLY A 204 -10.41 -21.05 -5.95
N ASP A 205 -9.47 -21.71 -6.61
CA ASP A 205 -8.04 -21.40 -6.55
C ASP A 205 -7.59 -20.55 -7.74
N LEU A 206 -6.66 -19.62 -7.49
CA LEU A 206 -6.04 -18.79 -8.52
C LEU A 206 -4.77 -19.47 -9.07
N TYR A 207 -4.67 -19.54 -10.40
CA TYR A 207 -3.50 -20.06 -11.11
C TYR A 207 -2.94 -19.01 -12.07
N ILE A 208 -1.63 -18.78 -12.03
CA ILE A 208 -0.94 -17.88 -12.96
C ILE A 208 -1.14 -18.34 -14.41
N LEU A 209 -1.49 -17.42 -15.30
CA LEU A 209 -1.60 -17.69 -16.73
C LEU A 209 -0.24 -18.06 -17.33
N ALA A 210 -0.25 -18.99 -18.28
CA ALA A 210 0.93 -19.29 -19.08
C ALA A 210 1.31 -18.10 -19.99
N GLN A 211 2.51 -18.16 -20.56
CA GLN A 211 2.93 -17.16 -21.54
C GLN A 211 1.98 -17.16 -22.74
N ASN A 212 1.34 -16.01 -23.00
CA ASN A 212 0.32 -15.84 -24.04
C ASN A 212 0.81 -15.03 -25.25
N PHE A 213 2.13 -14.90 -25.43
CA PHE A 213 2.71 -14.26 -26.61
C PHE A 213 3.95 -15.01 -27.08
N PHE A 214 4.20 -14.99 -28.39
CA PHE A 214 5.42 -15.48 -29.01
C PHE A 214 5.82 -14.55 -30.14
N TYR A 215 7.09 -14.57 -30.54
CA TYR A 215 7.57 -13.80 -31.67
C TYR A 215 7.44 -14.62 -32.95
N GLU A 216 6.88 -14.01 -33.98
CA GLU A 216 6.78 -14.59 -35.32
C GLU A 216 7.22 -13.57 -36.37
N LYS A 217 7.37 -14.01 -37.64
CA LYS A 217 7.76 -13.12 -38.75
C LYS A 217 9.01 -12.29 -38.46
N ILE A 218 9.99 -12.88 -37.78
CA ILE A 218 11.32 -12.29 -37.60
C ILE A 218 12.05 -12.40 -38.95
N TYR A 219 12.36 -11.25 -39.54
CA TYR A 219 12.96 -11.08 -40.88
C TYR A 219 14.23 -10.21 -40.83
N PRO A 220 15.11 -10.27 -41.85
CA PRO A 220 14.95 -11.04 -43.08
C PRO A 220 15.48 -12.46 -42.93
N LYS A 221 14.65 -13.44 -43.26
CA LYS A 221 15.12 -14.80 -43.47
C LYS A 221 15.79 -14.86 -44.83
N SER A 222 17.13 -14.84 -44.84
CA SER A 222 18.02 -15.12 -45.97
C SER A 222 19.25 -15.86 -45.40
N ASN A 223 19.59 -17.01 -46.00
CA ASN A 223 20.56 -18.01 -45.50
C ASN A 223 21.87 -17.49 -44.91
#